data_AF-A0A8C2SDS3-F1
#
_entry.id   AF-A0A8C2SDS3-F1
#
_cell.length_a   1.000
_cell.length_b   1.000
_cell.length_c   1.000
_cell.angle_alpha   90.00
_cell.angle_beta   90.00
_cell.angle_gamma   90.00
#
_symmetry.space_group_name_H-M   'P 1'
#
loop_
_entity.id
_entity.type
_entity.pdbx_description
1 polymer ?
#
loop_
_entity_poly.entity_id
_entity_poly.type
_entity_poly.pdbx_seq_one_letter_code
_entity_poly.pdbx_strand_id
1 'polypeptide(L)'
;MRARPPWLLRLLGTYRRLSRPRAVAPSTVSPFLLGRALWAASRFTVAMSPELIQQFLQATVSGLHETQPPSVRISAVRAIWGYCDQLKVSESTAVLRPFLPSILDGLIHLAAQFSAEVLNLVMETLCVVCTVDPEFTASVESRVCPFTIAVFLKHSSDPVVASLSQDVFKELSQIEACQGPMQTRLIPTLTAIDILTTVVRSTKPPLSQLLICQAFPAVAQCTLRTDDNATMQNGGECLRAYVSVTLEQVAQWRDEQGHSGLWYVMQVVSQLLDPRTSEFTAAFVGRLVSTLIARAGRELGESLDQILRAVLSKMQQAETLSVMQSLIMVFAHLVHTQLEPLLEFLCSLPGPTGKPALEFVMAEWTSRQHLFYGQYEGKVSSVALCKLLQHGITADDRRLQDIRVKGEELHSPDEGVRTRSKSAKNPERWTNIPLLVKILKLIINELSSVMEANAARQAAPAEWNQDDANDMWEDQDEEDEEEEDGLAGQLLSDILATSKYGECGRQPGTRGARRRGCPRRAAPGLLCPLSSASQVTLPHPGLLLPRPGRVSAEEDYYEDDEEDDPDALTDPLYQLDLQAYLTDFLCQFAQQPCYVMFSGHLNDSERRVLQAIGI
;
A
#
# COMPACT_ATOMS: atom_id res chain seq x y z
N MET A 1 25.71 13.26 -39.73
CA MET A 1 25.02 14.55 -39.91
C MET A 1 23.54 14.28 -40.21
N ARG A 2 22.68 14.20 -39.19
CA ARG A 2 21.22 14.18 -39.37
C ARG A 2 20.73 15.63 -39.33
N ALA A 3 19.97 16.05 -40.34
CA ALA A 3 19.45 17.41 -40.44
C ALA A 3 18.47 17.69 -39.29
N ARG A 4 18.58 18.86 -38.67
CA ARG A 4 17.69 19.29 -37.58
C ARG A 4 16.24 19.42 -38.10
N PRO A 5 15.22 18.97 -37.34
CA PRO A 5 13.83 19.12 -37.75
C PRO A 5 13.45 20.59 -37.99
N PRO A 6 12.65 20.91 -39.03
CA PRO A 6 12.26 22.29 -39.35
C PRO A 6 11.54 23.03 -38.20
N TRP A 7 10.82 22.30 -37.35
CA TRP A 7 10.13 22.86 -36.19
C TRP A 7 11.12 23.31 -35.09
N LEU A 8 12.23 22.58 -34.89
CA LEU A 8 13.28 22.92 -33.92
C LEU A 8 14.00 24.21 -34.35
N LEU A 9 14.24 24.39 -35.65
CA LEU A 9 14.79 25.63 -36.21
C LEU A 9 13.84 26.82 -36.08
N ARG A 10 12.52 26.58 -36.15
CA ARG A 10 11.50 27.62 -35.87
C ARG A 10 11.49 27.98 -34.39
N LEU A 11 11.51 27.00 -33.49
CA LEU A 11 11.56 27.21 -32.04
C LEU A 11 12.80 28.01 -31.62
N LEU A 12 13.98 27.60 -32.10
CA LEU A 12 15.25 28.30 -31.91
C LEU A 12 15.25 29.68 -32.58
N GLY A 13 14.58 29.84 -33.72
CA GLY A 13 14.43 31.10 -34.44
C GLY A 13 13.55 32.13 -33.73
N THR A 14 12.49 31.69 -33.04
CA THR A 14 11.69 32.53 -32.13
C THR A 14 12.48 32.91 -30.88
N TYR A 15 13.23 31.96 -30.30
CA TYR A 15 14.03 32.19 -29.09
C TYR A 15 15.21 33.15 -29.32
N ARG A 16 15.90 33.04 -30.47
CA ARG A 16 17.00 33.95 -30.84
C ARG A 16 16.55 35.40 -31.10
N ARG A 17 15.24 35.63 -31.30
CA ARG A 17 14.64 36.96 -31.38
C ARG A 17 14.31 37.54 -30.00
N LEU A 18 14.08 36.71 -28.99
CA LEU A 18 13.79 37.12 -27.60
C LEU A 18 15.05 37.47 -26.79
N SER A 19 16.22 37.00 -27.21
CA SER A 19 17.51 37.12 -26.48
C SER A 19 18.41 38.29 -26.92
N ARG A 20 17.95 39.20 -27.80
CA ARG A 20 18.71 40.41 -28.18
C ARG A 20 18.29 41.61 -27.32
N PRO A 21 19.22 42.38 -26.74
CA PRO A 21 18.91 43.62 -26.07
C PRO A 21 18.66 44.69 -27.13
N ARG A 22 17.40 44.85 -27.56
CA ARG A 22 16.95 46.02 -28.32
C ARG A 22 15.78 46.64 -27.58
N ALA A 23 15.96 47.91 -27.23
CA ALA A 23 15.03 48.75 -26.52
C ALA A 23 13.71 48.94 -27.29
N VAL A 24 12.76 48.02 -27.12
CA VAL A 24 11.29 48.17 -27.17
C VAL A 24 10.77 46.92 -26.45
N ALA A 25 9.99 47.07 -25.37
CA ALA A 25 9.42 45.93 -24.64
C ALA A 25 8.65 45.00 -25.59
N PRO A 26 9.10 43.76 -25.85
CA PRO A 26 8.29 42.84 -26.62
C PRO A 26 7.19 42.34 -25.68
N SER A 27 5.95 42.71 -25.96
CA SER A 27 4.80 42.01 -25.40
C SER A 27 4.99 40.52 -25.69
N THR A 28 5.24 39.72 -24.65
CA THR A 28 5.34 38.27 -24.73
C THR A 28 4.03 37.74 -25.34
N VAL A 29 4.13 37.00 -26.46
CA VAL A 29 2.96 36.58 -27.26
C VAL A 29 1.91 35.87 -26.41
N SER A 30 2.35 35.00 -25.51
CA SER A 30 1.51 34.41 -24.46
C SER A 30 2.40 33.73 -23.41
N PRO A 31 2.09 33.84 -22.11
CA PRO A 31 2.79 33.08 -21.07
C PRO A 31 2.62 31.57 -21.23
N PHE A 32 1.50 31.10 -21.77
CA PHE A 32 1.26 29.67 -22.02
C PHE A 32 2.20 29.12 -23.11
N LEU A 33 2.48 29.91 -24.15
CA LEU A 33 3.42 29.51 -25.19
C LEU A 33 4.85 29.41 -24.63
N LEU A 34 5.25 30.37 -23.78
CA LEU A 34 6.54 30.33 -23.12
C LEU A 34 6.67 29.11 -22.20
N GLY A 35 5.67 28.86 -21.35
CA GLY A 35 5.65 27.69 -20.47
C GLY A 35 5.72 26.38 -21.26
N ARG A 36 4.91 26.24 -22.31
CA ARG A 36 4.93 25.05 -23.17
C ARG A 36 6.26 24.87 -23.89
N ALA A 37 6.95 25.95 -24.28
CA ALA A 37 8.27 25.87 -24.88
C ALA A 37 9.33 25.34 -23.90
N LEU A 38 9.28 25.76 -22.63
CA LEU A 38 10.18 25.24 -21.58
C LEU A 38 9.95 23.74 -21.33
N TRP A 39 8.69 23.34 -21.20
CA TRP A 39 8.32 21.94 -21.03
C TRP A 39 8.70 21.07 -22.23
N ALA A 40 8.43 21.53 -23.45
CA ALA A 40 8.78 20.78 -24.65
C ALA A 40 10.31 20.62 -24.78
N ALA A 41 11.08 21.65 -24.42
CA ALA A 41 12.53 21.56 -24.43
C ALA A 41 13.05 20.44 -23.51
N SER A 42 12.49 20.27 -22.30
CA SER A 42 12.93 19.21 -21.40
C SER A 42 12.61 17.81 -21.93
N ARG A 43 11.51 17.60 -22.66
CA ARG A 43 11.18 16.31 -23.29
C ARG A 43 12.14 15.91 -24.42
N PHE A 44 12.80 16.87 -25.06
CA PHE A 44 13.74 16.63 -26.15
C PHE A 44 15.22 16.72 -25.72
N THR A 45 15.52 16.59 -24.42
CA THR A 45 16.89 16.72 -23.88
C THR A 45 17.88 15.82 -24.60
N VAL A 46 17.50 14.56 -24.83
CA VAL A 46 18.33 13.55 -25.53
C VAL A 46 18.68 13.95 -26.98
N ALA A 47 17.86 14.79 -27.63
CA ALA A 47 18.07 15.23 -29.00
C ALA A 47 18.86 16.54 -29.12
N MET A 48 19.19 17.20 -28.00
CA MET A 48 19.83 18.52 -27.97
C MET A 48 21.34 18.44 -27.80
N SER A 49 22.06 19.46 -28.32
CA SER A 49 23.48 19.61 -28.02
C SER A 49 23.67 20.27 -26.65
N PRO A 50 24.83 20.08 -25.98
CA PRO A 50 25.09 20.64 -24.65
C PRO A 50 24.89 22.17 -24.58
N GLU A 51 25.22 22.90 -25.64
CA GLU A 51 25.06 24.37 -25.70
C GLU A 51 23.59 24.79 -25.77
N LEU A 52 22.73 23.98 -26.39
CA LEU A 52 21.30 24.21 -26.40
C LEU A 52 20.68 23.88 -25.05
N ILE A 53 21.11 22.79 -24.42
CA ILE A 53 20.68 22.41 -23.07
C ILE A 53 21.00 23.55 -22.10
N GLN A 54 22.22 24.10 -22.11
CA GLN A 54 22.58 25.24 -21.25
C GLN A 54 21.69 26.47 -21.47
N GLN A 55 21.36 26.80 -22.73
CA GLN A 55 20.47 27.92 -23.03
C GLN A 55 19.06 27.69 -22.50
N PHE A 56 18.52 26.48 -22.63
CA PHE A 56 17.20 26.14 -22.13
C PHE A 56 17.17 26.04 -20.61
N LEU A 57 18.22 25.53 -19.96
CA LEU A 57 18.35 25.54 -18.50
C LEU A 57 18.35 26.98 -17.96
N GLN A 58 19.13 27.88 -18.57
CA GLN A 58 19.13 29.29 -18.19
C GLN A 58 17.76 29.95 -18.39
N ALA A 59 17.05 29.61 -19.47
CA ALA A 59 15.68 30.06 -19.71
C ALA A 59 14.70 29.54 -18.65
N THR A 60 14.87 28.27 -18.25
CA THR A 60 14.03 27.60 -17.27
C THR A 60 14.21 28.22 -15.89
N VAL A 61 15.45 28.49 -15.47
CA VAL A 61 15.74 29.23 -14.23
C VAL A 61 15.13 30.64 -14.27
N SER A 62 15.22 31.33 -15.40
CA SER A 62 14.57 32.64 -15.58
C SER A 62 13.04 32.55 -15.50
N GLY A 63 12.48 31.41 -15.90
CA GLY A 63 11.06 31.07 -15.80
C GLY A 63 10.56 30.88 -14.37
N LEU A 64 11.43 30.57 -13.41
CA LEU A 64 11.07 30.41 -11.99
C LEU A 64 10.92 31.74 -11.24
N HIS A 65 11.46 32.83 -11.77
CA HIS A 65 11.49 34.13 -11.11
C HIS A 65 10.08 34.64 -10.79
N GLU A 66 9.92 35.34 -9.66
CA GLU A 66 8.61 35.80 -9.16
C GLU A 66 7.89 36.80 -10.07
N THR A 67 8.63 37.47 -10.96
CA THR A 67 8.07 38.37 -11.97
C THR A 67 7.33 37.63 -13.08
N GLN A 68 7.50 36.31 -13.19
CA GLN A 68 6.82 35.48 -14.18
C GLN A 68 5.43 35.06 -13.68
N PRO A 69 4.45 34.94 -14.59
CA PRO A 69 3.12 34.45 -14.20
C PRO A 69 3.19 32.99 -13.72
N PRO A 70 2.24 32.54 -12.86
CA PRO A 70 2.27 31.20 -12.28
C PRO A 70 2.38 30.07 -13.30
N SER A 71 1.68 30.18 -14.44
CA SER A 71 1.72 29.18 -15.53
C SER A 71 3.12 28.94 -16.10
N VAL A 72 3.95 29.99 -16.21
CA VAL A 72 5.35 29.87 -16.66
C VAL A 72 6.21 29.23 -15.58
N ARG A 73 6.04 29.64 -14.32
CA ARG A 73 6.80 29.10 -13.18
C ARG A 73 6.52 27.60 -12.98
N ILE A 74 5.24 27.19 -13.01
CA ILE A 74 4.83 25.79 -12.93
C ILE A 74 5.41 24.97 -14.09
N SER A 75 5.36 25.50 -15.31
CA SER A 75 5.97 24.84 -16.47
C SER A 75 7.48 24.71 -16.35
N ALA A 76 8.15 25.70 -15.76
CA ALA A 76 9.58 25.65 -15.49
C ALA A 76 9.94 24.58 -14.45
N VAL A 77 9.13 24.40 -13.40
CA VAL A 77 9.29 23.30 -12.42
C VAL A 77 9.19 21.93 -13.11
N ARG A 78 8.14 21.72 -13.91
CA ARG A 78 8.00 20.47 -14.70
C ARG A 78 9.18 20.25 -15.66
N ALA A 79 9.70 21.32 -16.27
CA ALA A 79 10.87 21.23 -17.13
C ALA A 79 12.13 20.82 -16.34
N ILE A 80 12.35 21.38 -15.15
CA ILE A 80 13.46 21.02 -14.26
C ILE A 80 13.40 19.55 -13.87
N TRP A 81 12.23 19.07 -13.46
CA TRP A 81 12.02 17.66 -13.15
C TRP A 81 12.46 16.78 -14.33
N GLY A 82 11.98 17.08 -15.54
CA GLY A 82 12.33 16.32 -16.75
C GLY A 82 13.81 16.40 -17.13
N TYR A 83 14.49 17.53 -16.87
CA TYR A 83 15.94 17.63 -17.06
C TYR A 83 16.71 16.78 -16.04
N CYS A 84 16.33 16.83 -14.76
CA CYS A 84 17.01 16.06 -13.72
C CYS A 84 16.90 14.56 -14.00
N ASP A 85 15.69 14.10 -14.33
CA ASP A 85 15.42 12.70 -14.64
C ASP A 85 16.20 12.21 -15.88
N GLN A 86 16.01 12.84 -17.04
CA GLN A 86 16.67 12.40 -18.28
C GLN A 86 18.18 12.53 -18.25
N LEU A 87 18.73 13.56 -17.60
CA LEU A 87 20.18 13.74 -17.50
C LEU A 87 20.81 12.78 -16.50
N LYS A 88 20.08 12.30 -15.48
CA LYS A 88 20.53 11.19 -14.62
C LYS A 88 20.63 9.89 -15.41
N VAL A 89 19.59 9.55 -16.16
CA VAL A 89 19.57 8.34 -17.02
C VAL A 89 20.69 8.39 -18.08
N SER A 90 21.00 9.58 -18.60
CA SER A 90 22.07 9.79 -19.59
C SER A 90 23.46 10.03 -18.98
N GLU A 91 23.62 9.89 -17.66
CA GLU A 91 24.86 10.15 -16.90
C GLU A 91 25.52 11.52 -17.21
N SER A 92 24.72 12.52 -17.57
CA SER A 92 25.18 13.83 -18.09
C SER A 92 24.82 14.99 -17.15
N THR A 93 24.66 14.71 -15.86
CA THR A 93 24.24 15.67 -14.83
C THR A 93 25.20 16.85 -14.62
N ALA A 94 26.44 16.74 -15.10
CA ALA A 94 27.45 17.81 -15.02
C ALA A 94 26.98 19.14 -15.63
N VAL A 95 26.14 19.10 -16.68
CA VAL A 95 25.59 20.30 -17.33
C VAL A 95 24.60 21.04 -16.43
N LEU A 96 23.96 20.33 -15.49
CA LEU A 96 22.95 20.87 -14.59
C LEU A 96 23.55 21.52 -13.34
N ARG A 97 24.72 21.06 -12.89
CA ARG A 97 25.39 21.52 -11.64
C ARG A 97 25.46 23.05 -11.48
N PRO A 98 25.82 23.86 -12.49
CA PRO A 98 25.91 25.31 -12.34
C PRO A 98 24.55 25.98 -12.04
N PHE A 99 23.44 25.33 -12.39
CA PHE A 99 22.09 25.86 -12.24
C PHE A 99 21.42 25.41 -10.94
N LEU A 100 21.92 24.37 -10.28
CA LEU A 100 21.33 23.80 -9.06
C LEU A 100 21.08 24.82 -7.94
N PRO A 101 22.00 25.77 -7.62
CA PRO A 101 21.73 26.78 -6.59
C PRO A 101 20.51 27.64 -6.91
N SER A 102 20.41 28.10 -8.16
CA SER A 102 19.30 28.95 -8.62
C SER A 102 17.98 28.20 -8.76
N ILE A 103 18.04 26.91 -9.12
CA ILE A 103 16.87 26.03 -9.15
C ILE A 103 16.33 25.87 -7.73
N LEU A 104 17.19 25.53 -6.77
CA LEU A 104 16.80 25.36 -5.38
C LEU A 104 16.15 26.62 -4.81
N ASP A 105 16.76 27.79 -5.04
CA ASP A 105 16.20 29.08 -4.61
C ASP A 105 14.81 29.33 -5.20
N GLY A 106 14.65 29.08 -6.50
CA GLY A 106 13.37 29.27 -7.17
C GLY A 106 12.29 28.31 -6.71
N LEU A 107 12.65 27.04 -6.43
CA LEU A 107 11.72 26.03 -5.89
C LEU A 107 11.25 26.41 -4.49
N ILE A 108 12.17 26.71 -3.57
CA ILE A 108 11.82 27.12 -2.19
C ILE A 108 10.95 28.39 -2.20
N HIS A 109 11.28 29.37 -3.05
CA HIS A 109 10.50 30.60 -3.16
C HIS A 109 9.10 30.36 -3.74
N LEU A 110 8.97 29.42 -4.68
CA LEU A 110 7.67 29.04 -5.25
C LEU A 110 6.80 28.32 -4.21
N ALA A 111 7.37 27.39 -3.44
CA ALA A 111 6.66 26.71 -2.36
C ALA A 111 6.16 27.65 -1.25
N ALA A 112 6.85 28.77 -1.02
CA ALA A 112 6.40 29.77 -0.04
C ALA A 112 5.12 30.51 -0.48
N GLN A 113 4.81 30.53 -1.78
CA GLN A 113 3.73 31.34 -2.36
C GLN A 113 2.49 30.53 -2.75
N PHE A 114 2.66 29.23 -3.01
CA PHE A 114 1.60 28.35 -3.48
C PHE A 114 1.41 27.15 -2.55
N SER A 115 0.18 26.64 -2.47
CA SER A 115 -0.21 25.45 -1.72
C SER A 115 -0.89 24.43 -2.63
N ALA A 116 -1.28 23.27 -2.07
CA ALA A 116 -1.93 22.17 -2.78
C ALA A 116 -1.05 21.59 -3.90
N GLU A 117 -1.60 21.31 -5.08
CA GLU A 117 -0.93 20.62 -6.19
C GLU A 117 0.40 21.24 -6.63
N VAL A 118 0.52 22.57 -6.58
CA VAL A 118 1.77 23.26 -6.95
C VAL A 118 2.87 22.98 -5.93
N LEU A 119 2.52 22.87 -4.64
CA LEU A 119 3.48 22.51 -3.61
C LEU A 119 3.93 21.05 -3.79
N ASN A 120 3.02 20.13 -4.11
CA ASN A 120 3.35 18.73 -4.37
C ASN A 120 4.36 18.61 -5.52
N LEU A 121 4.08 19.26 -6.65
CA LEU A 121 4.99 19.31 -7.80
C LEU A 121 6.38 19.89 -7.42
N VAL A 122 6.41 20.92 -6.57
CA VAL A 122 7.67 21.52 -6.10
C VAL A 122 8.43 20.57 -5.19
N MET A 123 7.75 19.86 -4.29
CA MET A 123 8.36 18.88 -3.38
C MET A 123 8.92 17.67 -4.14
N GLU A 124 8.17 17.13 -5.10
CA GLU A 124 8.64 16.09 -6.02
C GLU A 124 9.90 16.54 -6.78
N THR A 125 9.86 17.75 -7.35
CA THR A 125 11.00 18.31 -8.08
C THR A 125 12.19 18.56 -7.17
N LEU A 126 11.97 19.04 -5.94
CA LEU A 126 13.00 19.22 -4.94
C LEU A 126 13.68 17.90 -4.59
N CYS A 127 12.89 16.83 -4.40
CA CYS A 127 13.38 15.49 -4.14
C CYS A 127 14.31 15.03 -5.27
N VAL A 128 13.86 15.09 -6.53
CA VAL A 128 14.70 14.69 -7.68
C VAL A 128 15.95 15.57 -7.80
N VAL A 129 15.86 16.89 -7.53
CA VAL A 129 17.02 17.79 -7.53
C VAL A 129 18.07 17.36 -6.49
N CYS A 130 17.66 16.89 -5.30
CA CYS A 130 18.58 16.41 -4.27
C CYS A 130 19.39 15.18 -4.71
N THR A 131 18.91 14.41 -5.69
CA THR A 131 19.59 13.22 -6.23
C THR A 131 20.62 13.51 -7.33
N VAL A 132 20.71 14.74 -7.82
CA VAL A 132 21.55 15.09 -8.99
C VAL A 132 23.05 15.12 -8.66
N ASP A 133 23.40 15.75 -7.52
CA ASP A 133 24.78 15.93 -7.08
C ASP A 133 24.86 15.92 -5.55
N PRO A 134 25.36 14.82 -4.94
CA PRO A 134 25.44 14.69 -3.48
C PRO A 134 26.27 15.78 -2.80
N GLU A 135 27.32 16.29 -3.46
CA GLU A 135 28.15 17.37 -2.89
C GLU A 135 27.37 18.68 -2.79
N PHE A 136 26.60 19.00 -3.83
CA PHE A 136 25.70 20.15 -3.82
C PHE A 136 24.65 19.98 -2.72
N THR A 137 23.95 18.85 -2.68
CA THR A 137 22.89 18.58 -1.70
C THR A 137 23.41 18.70 -0.26
N ALA A 138 24.60 18.18 0.03
CA ALA A 138 25.25 18.35 1.33
C ALA A 138 25.54 19.82 1.67
N SER A 139 25.98 20.62 0.70
CA SER A 139 26.26 22.05 0.91
C SER A 139 25.01 22.87 1.23
N VAL A 140 23.84 22.44 0.76
CA VAL A 140 22.55 23.13 0.92
C VAL A 140 21.61 22.45 1.92
N GLU A 141 22.05 21.39 2.59
CA GLU A 141 21.27 20.65 3.60
C GLU A 141 20.67 21.60 4.64
N SER A 142 21.46 22.59 5.08
CA SER A 142 21.05 23.61 6.06
C SER A 142 19.87 24.48 5.62
N ARG A 143 19.46 24.41 4.35
CA ARG A 143 18.29 25.08 3.79
C ARG A 143 17.20 24.09 3.43
N VAL A 144 17.55 22.97 2.80
CA VAL A 144 16.60 21.94 2.36
C VAL A 144 15.92 21.28 3.56
N CYS A 145 16.70 20.79 4.54
CA CYS A 145 16.14 20.06 5.68
C CYS A 145 15.18 20.93 6.52
N PRO A 146 15.53 22.16 6.95
CA PRO A 146 14.59 23.01 7.68
C PRO A 146 13.35 23.39 6.86
N PHE A 147 13.50 23.57 5.55
CA PHE A 147 12.37 23.83 4.65
C PHE A 147 11.41 22.63 4.63
N THR A 148 11.92 21.42 4.42
CA THR A 148 11.11 20.19 4.42
C THR A 148 10.44 19.97 5.77
N ILE A 149 11.14 20.20 6.90
CA ILE A 149 10.54 20.13 8.25
C ILE A 149 9.39 21.15 8.38
N ALA A 150 9.59 22.39 7.91
CA ALA A 150 8.56 23.41 7.98
C ALA A 150 7.32 23.06 7.12
N VAL A 151 7.53 22.51 5.92
CA VAL A 151 6.45 22.02 5.05
C VAL A 151 5.69 20.87 5.71
N PHE A 152 6.42 19.88 6.22
CA PHE A 152 5.86 18.73 6.92
C PHE A 152 4.99 19.14 8.12
N LEU A 153 5.49 20.02 9.00
CA LEU A 153 4.75 20.46 10.18
C LEU A 153 3.55 21.36 9.82
N LYS A 154 3.67 22.17 8.76
CA LYS A 154 2.60 23.07 8.31
C LYS A 154 1.44 22.30 7.66
N HIS A 155 1.75 21.20 6.97
CA HIS A 155 0.81 20.39 6.21
C HIS A 155 0.69 18.96 6.76
N SER A 156 0.82 18.79 8.08
CA SER A 156 0.87 17.47 8.72
C SER A 156 -0.43 16.65 8.59
N SER A 157 -1.55 17.29 8.27
CA SER A 157 -2.82 16.63 7.99
C SER A 157 -2.94 16.12 6.55
N ASP A 158 -2.03 16.50 5.66
CA ASP A 158 -2.03 16.10 4.25
C ASP A 158 -1.07 14.91 4.05
N PRO A 159 -1.59 13.69 3.83
CA PRO A 159 -0.76 12.49 3.70
C PRO A 159 0.15 12.55 2.47
N VAL A 160 -0.23 13.25 1.39
CA VAL A 160 0.59 13.39 0.18
C VAL A 160 1.83 14.23 0.49
N VAL A 161 1.65 15.36 1.16
CA VAL A 161 2.77 16.23 1.54
C VAL A 161 3.67 15.55 2.59
N ALA A 162 3.10 14.73 3.47
CA ALA A 162 3.87 13.93 4.42
C ALA A 162 4.77 12.90 3.69
N SER A 163 4.23 12.17 2.73
CA SER A 163 4.97 11.23 1.88
C SER A 163 6.08 11.93 1.09
N LEU A 164 5.78 13.05 0.42
CA LEU A 164 6.80 13.81 -0.32
C LEU A 164 7.90 14.38 0.58
N SER A 165 7.56 14.78 1.82
CA SER A 165 8.54 15.18 2.82
C SER A 165 9.44 14.01 3.23
N GLN A 166 8.85 12.83 3.42
CA GLN A 166 9.56 11.59 3.74
C GLN A 166 10.55 11.20 2.64
N ASP A 167 10.18 11.36 1.36
CA ASP A 167 11.08 11.11 0.23
C ASP A 167 12.30 12.03 0.25
N VAL A 168 12.11 13.32 0.53
CA VAL A 168 13.24 14.25 0.66
C VAL A 168 14.15 13.84 1.83
N PHE A 169 13.59 13.43 2.98
CA PHE A 169 14.39 12.94 4.10
C PHE A 169 15.11 11.62 3.79
N LYS A 170 14.50 10.72 3.02
CA LYS A 170 15.12 9.50 2.51
C LYS A 170 16.37 9.85 1.70
N GLU A 171 16.27 10.72 0.71
CA GLU A 171 17.41 11.13 -0.10
C GLU A 171 18.53 11.80 0.72
N LEU A 172 18.17 12.67 1.67
CA LEU A 172 19.17 13.29 2.56
C LEU A 172 19.86 12.25 3.47
N SER A 173 19.13 11.27 3.97
CA SER A 173 19.68 10.25 4.88
C SER A 173 20.68 9.30 4.20
N GLN A 174 20.57 9.12 2.89
CA GLN A 174 21.52 8.32 2.10
C GLN A 174 22.86 9.04 1.87
N ILE A 175 22.93 10.36 2.05
CA ILE A 175 24.14 11.17 1.90
C ILE A 175 24.84 11.31 3.25
N GLU A 176 26.02 10.70 3.40
CA GLU A 176 26.78 10.65 4.67
C GLU A 176 27.03 12.06 5.27
N ALA A 177 27.37 13.04 4.43
CA ALA A 177 27.60 14.42 4.87
C ALA A 177 26.35 15.13 5.40
N CYS A 178 25.15 14.68 5.01
CA CYS A 178 23.88 15.25 5.47
C CYS A 178 23.41 14.64 6.80
N GLN A 179 23.76 13.39 7.09
CA GLN A 179 23.19 12.62 8.20
C GLN A 179 23.29 13.34 9.55
N GLY A 180 24.50 13.76 9.95
CA GLY A 180 24.71 14.43 11.25
C GLY A 180 23.90 15.72 11.41
N PRO A 181 24.07 16.70 10.50
CA PRO A 181 23.29 17.95 10.52
C PRO A 181 21.78 17.72 10.44
N MET A 182 21.33 16.84 9.54
CA MET A 182 19.92 16.54 9.34
C MET A 182 19.32 15.91 10.59
N GLN A 183 19.93 14.87 11.14
CA GLN A 183 19.43 14.18 12.34
C GLN A 183 19.35 15.16 13.53
N THR A 184 20.34 16.05 13.69
CA THR A 184 20.34 17.06 14.77
C THR A 184 19.12 17.99 14.69
N ARG A 185 18.62 18.28 13.48
CA ARG A 185 17.44 19.13 13.27
C ARG A 185 16.13 18.35 13.27
N LEU A 186 16.12 17.19 12.62
CA LEU A 186 14.93 16.38 12.38
C LEU A 186 14.51 15.62 13.65
N ILE A 187 15.43 14.89 14.30
CA ILE A 187 15.08 14.00 15.43
C ILE A 187 14.31 14.72 16.56
N PRO A 188 14.67 15.95 16.99
CA PRO A 188 13.90 16.67 18.01
C PRO A 188 12.47 17.06 17.58
N THR A 189 12.21 17.11 16.27
CA THR A 189 10.92 17.51 15.69
C THR A 189 10.05 16.33 15.25
N LEU A 190 10.58 15.10 15.29
CA LEU A 190 9.87 13.91 14.84
C LEU A 190 8.72 13.57 15.78
N THR A 191 7.51 13.84 15.31
CA THR A 191 6.26 13.29 15.85
C THR A 191 5.78 12.09 15.04
N ALA A 192 6.26 11.93 13.80
CA ALA A 192 5.90 10.83 12.91
C ALA A 192 6.97 9.73 12.94
N ILE A 193 6.52 8.51 13.28
CA ILE A 193 7.37 7.33 13.42
C ILE A 193 7.85 6.82 12.05
N ASP A 194 7.07 6.98 10.98
CA ASP A 194 7.40 6.45 9.64
C ASP A 194 8.60 7.17 9.00
N ILE A 195 8.73 8.47 9.25
CA ILE A 195 9.92 9.23 8.85
C ILE A 195 11.15 8.71 9.59
N LEU A 196 11.04 8.44 10.89
CA LEU A 196 12.14 7.85 11.66
C LEU A 196 12.53 6.49 11.09
N THR A 197 11.56 5.63 10.82
CA THR A 197 11.75 4.31 10.20
C THR A 197 12.52 4.43 8.89
N THR A 198 12.12 5.35 8.03
CA THR A 198 12.77 5.61 6.73
C THR A 198 14.22 6.07 6.90
N VAL A 199 14.47 6.99 7.83
CA VAL A 199 15.82 7.47 8.14
C VAL A 199 16.70 6.32 8.65
N VAL A 200 16.18 5.47 9.54
CA VAL A 200 16.91 4.30 10.06
C VAL A 200 17.22 3.31 8.94
N ARG A 201 16.25 2.97 8.09
CA ARG A 201 16.42 2.05 6.95
C ARG A 201 17.42 2.56 5.92
N SER A 202 17.48 3.87 5.73
CA SER A 202 18.32 4.51 4.70
C SER A 202 19.71 4.91 5.21
N THR A 203 19.95 4.88 6.53
CA THR A 203 21.25 5.18 7.14
C THR A 203 22.09 3.92 7.27
N LYS A 204 23.30 3.94 6.72
CA LYS A 204 24.25 2.83 6.87
C LYS A 204 24.72 2.69 8.33
N PRO A 205 24.81 1.48 8.89
CA PRO A 205 25.35 1.27 10.23
C PRO A 205 26.86 1.57 10.28
N PRO A 206 27.42 1.99 11.44
CA PRO A 206 26.73 2.19 12.72
C PRO A 206 25.89 3.47 12.74
N LEU A 207 24.71 3.39 13.36
CA LEU A 207 23.83 4.54 13.55
C LEU A 207 24.44 5.53 14.56
N SER A 208 24.10 6.81 14.41
CA SER A 208 24.56 7.87 15.30
C SER A 208 24.04 7.70 16.73
N GLN A 209 24.74 8.29 17.69
CA GLN A 209 24.30 8.31 19.09
C GLN A 209 22.96 9.01 19.27
N LEU A 210 22.61 9.95 18.37
CA LEU A 210 21.31 10.61 18.41
C LEU A 210 20.17 9.63 18.08
N LEU A 211 20.37 8.78 17.07
CA LEU A 211 19.39 7.75 16.71
C LEU A 211 19.26 6.66 17.79
N ILE A 212 20.37 6.28 18.44
CA ILE A 212 20.37 5.18 19.42
C ILE A 212 19.98 5.65 20.83
N CYS A 213 20.46 6.80 21.29
CA CYS A 213 20.26 7.24 22.68
C CYS A 213 19.09 8.20 22.87
N GLN A 214 18.56 8.80 21.80
CA GLN A 214 17.41 9.71 21.87
C GLN A 214 16.22 9.20 21.07
N ALA A 215 16.39 8.86 19.78
CA ALA A 215 15.25 8.47 18.94
C ALA A 215 14.71 7.08 19.29
N PHE A 216 15.58 6.06 19.42
CA PHE A 216 15.17 4.69 19.76
C PHE A 216 14.38 4.60 21.09
N PRO A 217 14.83 5.21 22.21
CA PRO A 217 14.06 5.15 23.46
C PRO A 217 12.76 5.93 23.37
N ALA A 218 12.73 7.03 22.63
CA ALA A 218 11.52 7.83 22.42
C ALA A 218 10.46 7.04 21.64
N VAL A 219 10.81 6.36 20.55
CA VAL A 219 9.85 5.54 19.79
C VAL A 219 9.38 4.32 20.60
N ALA A 220 10.29 3.65 21.32
CA ALA A 220 9.90 2.53 22.19
C ALA A 220 8.91 2.97 23.27
N GLN A 221 9.18 4.07 23.97
CA GLN A 221 8.29 4.61 25.01
C GLN A 221 6.98 5.16 24.43
N CYS A 222 7.01 5.78 23.25
CA CYS A 222 5.81 6.25 22.56
C CYS A 222 4.88 5.05 22.26
N THR A 223 5.44 4.00 21.67
CA THR A 223 4.74 2.75 21.34
C THR A 223 4.16 2.09 22.59
N LEU A 224 4.91 2.08 23.71
CA LEU A 224 4.47 1.47 24.95
C LEU A 224 3.34 2.22 25.68
N ARG A 225 3.19 3.53 25.41
CA ARG A 225 2.26 4.41 26.14
C ARG A 225 1.06 4.87 25.33
N THR A 226 1.08 4.65 24.02
CA THR A 226 -0.01 5.03 23.14
C THR A 226 -1.18 4.06 23.28
N ASP A 227 -2.39 4.55 22.99
CA ASP A 227 -3.60 3.74 22.81
C ASP A 227 -4.03 3.70 21.34
N ASP A 228 -3.27 4.35 20.44
CA ASP A 228 -3.55 4.43 19.01
C ASP A 228 -2.91 3.26 18.23
N ASN A 229 -3.73 2.55 17.45
CA ASN A 229 -3.30 1.35 16.71
C ASN A 229 -2.24 1.68 15.65
N ALA A 230 -2.38 2.80 14.92
CA ALA A 230 -1.44 3.18 13.87
C ALA A 230 -0.05 3.51 14.47
N THR A 231 -0.04 4.26 15.57
CA THR A 231 1.19 4.55 16.32
C THR A 231 1.86 3.28 16.84
N MET A 232 1.08 2.31 17.32
CA MET A 232 1.61 1.00 17.75
C MET A 232 2.25 0.21 16.60
N GLN A 233 1.56 0.13 15.47
CA GLN A 233 2.01 -0.55 14.26
C GLN A 233 3.31 0.07 13.73
N ASN A 234 3.31 1.39 13.52
CA ASN A 234 4.46 2.13 13.00
C ASN A 234 5.63 2.08 13.98
N GLY A 235 5.34 2.12 15.29
CA GLY A 235 6.31 1.89 16.36
C GLY A 235 6.99 0.53 16.27
N GLY A 236 6.21 -0.53 16.07
CA GLY A 236 6.71 -1.88 15.85
C GLY A 236 7.61 -1.99 14.61
N GLU A 237 7.19 -1.41 13.49
CA GLU A 237 7.97 -1.38 12.24
C GLU A 237 9.26 -0.55 12.37
N CYS A 238 9.22 0.56 13.11
CA CYS A 238 10.42 1.34 13.41
C CYS A 238 11.43 0.52 14.23
N LEU A 239 10.96 -0.20 15.26
CA LEU A 239 11.82 -1.07 16.05
C LEU A 239 12.35 -2.25 15.24
N ARG A 240 11.56 -2.79 14.31
CA ARG A 240 12.01 -3.79 13.33
C ARG A 240 13.16 -3.24 12.49
N ALA A 241 13.05 -2.00 12.01
CA ALA A 241 14.11 -1.35 11.26
C ALA A 241 15.41 -1.23 12.07
N TYR A 242 15.33 -0.85 13.35
CA TYR A 242 16.51 -0.81 14.23
C TYR A 242 17.16 -2.19 14.42
N VAL A 243 16.36 -3.23 14.68
CA VAL A 243 16.85 -4.61 14.87
C VAL A 243 17.47 -5.16 13.59
N SER A 244 16.85 -4.88 12.44
CA SER A 244 17.38 -5.29 11.14
C SER A 244 18.69 -4.58 10.83
N VAL A 245 18.73 -3.25 10.93
CA VAL A 245 19.90 -2.44 10.50
C VAL A 245 21.07 -2.58 11.48
N THR A 246 20.84 -2.55 12.79
CA THR A 246 21.92 -2.52 13.80
C THR A 246 21.57 -3.24 15.10
N LEU A 247 21.39 -4.57 15.02
CA LEU A 247 21.17 -5.40 16.22
C LEU A 247 22.22 -5.16 17.31
N GLU A 248 23.50 -5.03 16.95
CA GLU A 248 24.59 -4.86 17.91
C GLU A 248 24.41 -3.60 18.78
N GLN A 249 24.05 -2.46 18.19
CA GLN A 249 23.85 -1.22 18.94
C GLN A 249 22.60 -1.28 19.81
N VAL A 250 21.51 -1.89 19.31
CA VAL A 250 20.27 -2.11 20.08
C VAL A 250 20.53 -3.05 21.27
N ALA A 251 21.31 -4.11 21.06
CA ALA A 251 21.67 -5.08 22.08
C ALA A 251 22.67 -4.55 23.11
N GLN A 252 23.51 -3.56 22.76
CA GLN A 252 24.48 -2.91 23.65
C GLN A 252 23.90 -1.72 24.43
N TRP A 253 22.92 -1.02 23.86
CA TRP A 253 22.28 0.11 24.53
C TRP A 253 21.57 -0.32 25.83
N ARG A 254 21.65 0.52 26.86
CA ARG A 254 21.03 0.29 28.18
C ARG A 254 20.36 1.57 28.66
N ASP A 255 19.21 1.45 29.32
CA ASP A 255 18.60 2.55 30.07
C ASP A 255 19.24 2.74 31.46
N GLU A 256 18.78 3.74 32.21
CA GLU A 256 19.27 4.03 33.56
C GLU A 256 18.99 2.90 34.57
N GLN A 257 17.99 2.04 34.29
CA GLN A 257 17.61 0.89 35.12
C GLN A 257 18.37 -0.39 34.71
N GLY A 258 19.15 -0.35 33.63
CA GLY A 258 19.91 -1.47 33.11
C GLY A 258 19.16 -2.36 32.12
N HIS A 259 17.96 -2.00 31.67
CA HIS A 259 17.25 -2.70 30.61
C HIS A 259 17.91 -2.45 29.25
N SER A 260 18.06 -3.51 28.44
CA SER A 260 18.63 -3.41 27.10
C SER A 260 17.63 -2.90 26.06
N GLY A 261 18.11 -2.50 24.89
CA GLY A 261 17.21 -2.16 23.78
C GLY A 261 16.35 -3.35 23.35
N LEU A 262 16.91 -4.57 23.36
CA LEU A 262 16.16 -5.80 23.12
C LEU A 262 15.05 -6.01 24.16
N TRP A 263 15.27 -5.63 25.42
CA TRP A 263 14.20 -5.68 26.43
C TRP A 263 13.01 -4.80 26.04
N TYR A 264 13.25 -3.59 25.54
CA TYR A 264 12.18 -2.70 25.04
C TYR A 264 11.44 -3.28 23.84
N VAL A 265 12.19 -3.86 22.88
CA VAL A 265 11.58 -4.56 21.74
C VAL A 265 10.67 -5.68 22.22
N MET A 266 11.10 -6.46 23.21
CA MET A 266 10.29 -7.53 23.81
C MET A 266 9.03 -7.02 24.52
N GLN A 267 9.12 -5.88 25.23
CA GLN A 267 7.93 -5.27 25.84
C GLN A 267 6.92 -4.83 24.78
N VAL A 268 7.39 -4.21 23.69
CA VAL A 268 6.52 -3.81 22.58
C VAL A 268 5.88 -5.04 21.92
N VAL A 269 6.66 -6.08 21.60
CA VAL A 269 6.13 -7.35 21.07
C VAL A 269 5.05 -7.93 22.00
N SER A 270 5.29 -7.90 23.32
CA SER A 270 4.30 -8.37 24.30
C SER A 270 3.00 -7.54 24.31
N GLN A 271 3.08 -6.23 24.07
CA GLN A 271 1.89 -5.37 24.01
C GLN A 271 1.14 -5.53 22.69
N LEU A 272 1.85 -5.63 21.57
CA LEU A 272 1.25 -5.84 20.25
C LEU A 272 0.52 -7.19 20.17
N LEU A 273 1.03 -8.21 20.89
CA LEU A 273 0.42 -9.54 21.01
C LEU A 273 -0.55 -9.69 22.20
N ASP A 274 -0.88 -8.63 22.92
CA ASP A 274 -1.79 -8.72 24.06
C ASP A 274 -3.21 -9.07 23.58
N PRO A 275 -3.82 -10.19 24.00
CA PRO A 275 -5.19 -10.55 23.60
C PRO A 275 -6.28 -9.61 24.16
N ARG A 276 -5.91 -8.69 25.06
CA ARG A 276 -6.85 -7.71 25.65
C ARG A 276 -7.01 -6.46 24.79
N THR A 277 -6.06 -6.20 23.90
CA THR A 277 -6.09 -5.05 22.98
C THR A 277 -6.78 -5.42 21.67
N SER A 278 -6.97 -4.41 20.81
CA SER A 278 -7.47 -4.59 19.43
C SER A 278 -6.70 -5.67 18.69
N GLU A 279 -7.34 -6.47 17.84
CA GLU A 279 -6.62 -7.44 17.00
C GLU A 279 -5.63 -6.76 16.05
N PHE A 280 -5.94 -5.54 15.62
CA PHE A 280 -5.14 -4.77 14.66
C PHE A 280 -3.77 -4.36 15.21
N THR A 281 -3.53 -4.42 16.53
CA THR A 281 -2.18 -4.21 17.07
C THR A 281 -1.17 -5.25 16.54
N ALA A 282 -1.66 -6.41 16.12
CA ALA A 282 -0.85 -7.49 15.58
C ALA A 282 -0.76 -7.50 14.03
N ALA A 283 -1.25 -6.46 13.34
CA ALA A 283 -1.24 -6.42 11.87
C ALA A 283 0.17 -6.64 11.26
N PHE A 284 1.22 -6.06 11.85
CA PHE A 284 2.61 -6.18 11.34
C PHE A 284 3.59 -6.85 12.30
N VAL A 285 3.12 -7.28 13.49
CA VAL A 285 4.00 -7.85 14.53
C VAL A 285 4.73 -9.10 14.06
N GLY A 286 4.15 -9.85 13.11
CA GLY A 286 4.79 -11.02 12.51
C GLY A 286 6.15 -10.70 11.87
N ARG A 287 6.25 -9.57 11.15
CA ARG A 287 7.51 -9.11 10.54
C ARG A 287 8.56 -8.81 11.61
N LEU A 288 8.18 -8.09 12.65
CA LEU A 288 9.08 -7.79 13.78
C LEU A 288 9.58 -9.07 14.46
N VAL A 289 8.69 -10.03 14.76
CA VAL A 289 9.06 -11.28 15.41
C VAL A 289 9.96 -12.12 14.51
N SER A 290 9.65 -12.25 13.22
CA SER A 290 10.48 -12.97 12.25
C SER A 290 11.87 -12.36 12.12
N THR A 291 11.99 -11.03 12.02
CA THR A 291 13.29 -10.34 12.01
C THR A 291 14.06 -10.56 13.31
N LEU A 292 13.38 -10.52 14.46
CA LEU A 292 14.00 -10.74 15.77
C LEU A 292 14.56 -12.17 15.88
N ILE A 293 13.81 -13.18 15.43
CA ILE A 293 14.25 -14.58 15.38
C ILE A 293 15.46 -14.73 14.44
N ALA A 294 15.39 -14.14 13.26
CA ALA A 294 16.45 -14.24 12.25
C ALA A 294 17.77 -13.59 12.70
N ARG A 295 17.70 -12.44 13.38
CA ARG A 295 18.88 -11.65 13.78
C ARG A 295 19.39 -12.01 15.17
N ALA A 296 18.50 -12.10 16.16
CA ALA A 296 18.84 -12.23 17.57
C ALA A 296 18.61 -13.64 18.13
N GLY A 297 18.11 -14.61 17.36
CA GLY A 297 17.58 -15.91 17.80
C GLY A 297 18.30 -16.64 18.96
N ARG A 298 19.64 -16.55 19.04
CA ARG A 298 20.42 -17.17 20.13
C ARG A 298 20.32 -16.41 21.46
N GLU A 299 20.13 -15.10 21.42
CA GLU A 299 20.00 -14.22 22.58
C GLU A 299 18.57 -14.22 23.15
N LEU A 300 17.58 -14.64 22.35
CA LEU A 300 16.18 -14.71 22.77
C LEU A 300 15.93 -15.84 23.78
N GLY A 301 16.54 -17.02 23.56
CA GLY A 301 16.44 -18.16 24.47
C GLY A 301 14.99 -18.47 24.89
N GLU A 302 14.72 -18.42 26.20
CA GLU A 302 13.39 -18.66 26.80
C GLU A 302 12.32 -17.64 26.37
N SER A 303 12.73 -16.46 25.90
CA SER A 303 11.80 -15.42 25.43
C SER A 303 11.09 -15.80 24.14
N LEU A 304 11.68 -16.69 23.33
CA LEU A 304 11.06 -17.18 22.09
C LEU A 304 9.77 -17.95 22.40
N ASP A 305 9.81 -18.89 23.33
CA ASP A 305 8.65 -19.66 23.76
C ASP A 305 7.54 -18.77 24.29
N GLN A 306 7.89 -17.71 25.01
CA GLN A 306 6.93 -16.72 25.50
C GLN A 306 6.26 -15.95 24.35
N ILE A 307 7.03 -15.53 23.33
CA ILE A 307 6.48 -14.89 22.14
C ILE A 307 5.53 -15.84 21.40
N LEU A 308 5.94 -17.09 21.16
CA LEU A 308 5.11 -18.04 20.42
C LEU A 308 3.80 -18.35 21.15
N ARG A 309 3.82 -18.41 22.49
CA ARG A 309 2.58 -18.49 23.30
C ARG A 309 1.70 -17.26 23.14
N ALA A 310 2.29 -16.06 23.11
CA ALA A 310 1.55 -14.82 22.89
C ALA A 310 0.94 -14.76 21.47
N VAL A 311 1.68 -15.20 20.45
CA VAL A 311 1.19 -15.36 19.07
C VAL A 311 -0.01 -16.30 19.02
N LEU A 312 0.08 -17.48 19.63
CA LEU A 312 -1.04 -18.44 19.70
C LEU A 312 -2.27 -17.84 20.40
N SER A 313 -2.06 -17.11 21.49
CA SER A 313 -3.13 -16.46 22.25
C SER A 313 -3.81 -15.36 21.41
N LYS A 314 -3.03 -14.56 20.66
CA LYS A 314 -3.56 -13.51 19.79
C LYS A 314 -4.29 -14.08 18.57
N MET A 315 -3.79 -15.17 17.99
CA MET A 315 -4.48 -15.90 16.91
C MET A 315 -5.86 -16.42 17.32
N GLN A 316 -6.09 -16.73 18.60
CA GLN A 316 -7.40 -17.18 19.07
C GLN A 316 -8.45 -16.05 19.03
N GLN A 317 -8.02 -14.79 19.17
CA GLN A 317 -8.88 -13.61 19.16
C GLN A 317 -9.07 -13.07 17.74
N ALA A 318 -8.05 -13.20 16.89
CA ALA A 318 -8.03 -12.58 15.58
C ALA A 318 -8.95 -13.28 14.57
N GLU A 319 -9.77 -12.49 13.88
CA GLU A 319 -10.67 -12.96 12.83
C GLU A 319 -10.23 -12.45 11.45
N THR A 320 -9.62 -11.26 11.41
CA THR A 320 -9.18 -10.61 10.18
C THR A 320 -8.00 -11.33 9.53
N LEU A 321 -8.06 -11.49 8.19
CA LEU A 321 -7.06 -12.21 7.41
C LEU A 321 -5.65 -11.61 7.52
N SER A 322 -5.50 -10.29 7.41
CA SER A 322 -4.19 -9.63 7.49
C SER A 322 -3.47 -9.90 8.82
N VAL A 323 -4.20 -9.82 9.93
CA VAL A 323 -3.69 -10.15 11.27
C VAL A 323 -3.33 -11.63 11.36
N MET A 324 -4.22 -12.52 10.89
CA MET A 324 -3.97 -13.96 10.92
C MET A 324 -2.76 -14.36 10.06
N GLN A 325 -2.63 -13.80 8.86
CA GLN A 325 -1.49 -14.00 7.98
C GLN A 325 -0.20 -13.58 8.70
N SER A 326 -0.14 -12.36 9.21
CA SER A 326 1.02 -11.85 9.98
C SER A 326 1.45 -12.80 11.11
N LEU A 327 0.51 -13.30 11.90
CA LEU A 327 0.79 -14.23 13.01
C LEU A 327 1.21 -15.62 12.53
N ILE A 328 0.53 -16.18 11.53
CA ILE A 328 0.85 -17.51 10.96
C ILE A 328 2.22 -17.49 10.30
N MET A 329 2.59 -16.38 9.65
CA MET A 329 3.87 -16.23 8.98
C MET A 329 5.06 -16.37 9.94
N VAL A 330 4.91 -16.10 11.25
CA VAL A 330 5.96 -16.37 12.24
C VAL A 330 6.31 -17.87 12.25
N PHE A 331 5.30 -18.75 12.25
CA PHE A 331 5.51 -20.19 12.21
C PHE A 331 6.02 -20.65 10.84
N ALA A 332 5.53 -20.05 9.75
CA ALA A 332 6.04 -20.33 8.41
C ALA A 332 7.54 -20.06 8.31
N HIS A 333 8.04 -18.92 8.80
CA HIS A 333 9.47 -18.62 8.83
C HIS A 333 10.25 -19.62 9.71
N LEU A 334 9.71 -20.02 10.86
CA LEU A 334 10.34 -21.01 11.75
C LEU A 334 10.46 -22.41 11.11
N VAL A 335 9.55 -22.81 10.21
CA VAL A 335 9.67 -24.07 9.45
C VAL A 335 10.96 -24.11 8.63
N HIS A 336 11.48 -22.97 8.16
CA HIS A 336 12.71 -22.95 7.37
C HIS A 336 13.98 -23.09 8.21
N THR A 337 13.94 -22.67 9.47
CA THR A 337 15.14 -22.55 10.33
C THR A 337 15.16 -23.58 11.45
N GLN A 338 14.02 -23.88 12.07
CA GLN A 338 13.88 -24.68 13.29
C GLN A 338 12.64 -25.59 13.23
N LEU A 339 12.49 -26.37 12.15
CA LEU A 339 11.34 -27.26 11.94
C LEU A 339 11.07 -28.21 13.11
N GLU A 340 12.06 -29.01 13.50
CA GLU A 340 11.87 -30.03 14.54
C GLU A 340 11.59 -29.41 15.93
N PRO A 341 12.36 -28.41 16.40
CA PRO A 341 12.04 -27.69 17.64
C PRO A 341 10.65 -27.04 17.62
N LEU A 342 10.21 -26.50 16.48
CA LEU A 342 8.87 -25.93 16.32
C LEU A 342 7.77 -26.98 16.53
N LEU A 343 7.91 -28.16 15.90
CA LEU A 343 6.94 -29.24 16.04
C LEU A 343 6.89 -29.77 17.48
N GLU A 344 8.03 -29.91 18.13
CA GLU A 344 8.12 -30.30 19.54
C GLU A 344 7.46 -29.27 20.47
N PHE A 345 7.76 -27.99 20.27
CA PHE A 345 7.15 -26.88 21.00
C PHE A 345 5.63 -26.87 20.85
N LEU A 346 5.11 -26.88 19.62
CA LEU A 346 3.66 -26.82 19.36
C LEU A 346 2.90 -28.06 19.86
N CYS A 347 3.57 -29.21 19.99
CA CYS A 347 2.96 -30.40 20.58
C CYS A 347 2.98 -30.40 22.11
N SER A 348 3.96 -29.71 22.72
CA SER A 348 4.08 -29.61 24.17
C SER A 348 2.98 -28.75 24.82
N LEU A 349 2.27 -27.94 24.02
CA LEU A 349 1.28 -26.98 24.50
C LEU A 349 -0.15 -27.39 24.13
N PRO A 350 -1.12 -27.24 25.06
CA PRO A 350 -2.53 -27.32 24.70
C PRO A 350 -2.93 -26.06 23.92
N GLY A 351 -3.56 -26.26 22.77
CA GLY A 351 -4.27 -25.23 22.03
C GLY A 351 -5.62 -24.88 22.69
N PRO A 352 -6.36 -23.91 22.11
CA PRO A 352 -7.59 -23.38 22.69
C PRO A 352 -8.73 -24.41 22.80
N THR A 353 -8.64 -25.49 22.03
CA THR A 353 -9.63 -26.60 22.00
C THR A 353 -9.24 -27.78 22.89
N GLY A 354 -8.14 -27.68 23.65
CA GLY A 354 -7.60 -28.76 24.49
C GLY A 354 -6.81 -29.83 23.72
N LYS A 355 -6.73 -29.71 22.39
CA LYS A 355 -5.84 -30.50 21.53
C LYS A 355 -4.46 -29.84 21.42
N PRO A 356 -3.42 -30.52 20.90
CA PRO A 356 -2.10 -29.89 20.73
C PRO A 356 -2.18 -28.59 19.93
N ALA A 357 -1.40 -27.57 20.30
CA ALA A 357 -1.37 -26.28 19.60
C ALA A 357 -0.99 -26.42 18.12
N LEU A 358 -0.24 -27.47 17.75
CA LEU A 358 0.04 -27.82 16.36
C LEU A 358 -1.24 -28.00 15.53
N GLU A 359 -2.26 -28.67 16.07
CA GLU A 359 -3.53 -28.85 15.36
C GLU A 359 -4.24 -27.52 15.14
N PHE A 360 -4.20 -26.62 16.12
CA PHE A 360 -4.77 -25.28 16.00
C PHE A 360 -4.06 -24.46 14.91
N VAL A 361 -2.73 -24.35 14.97
CA VAL A 361 -1.95 -23.61 13.96
C VAL A 361 -2.21 -24.15 12.55
N MET A 362 -2.17 -25.48 12.38
CA MET A 362 -2.37 -26.09 11.07
C MET A 362 -3.81 -25.96 10.56
N ALA A 363 -4.82 -25.98 11.44
CA ALA A 363 -6.20 -25.74 11.06
C ALA A 363 -6.44 -24.29 10.61
N GLU A 364 -5.92 -23.32 11.35
CA GLU A 364 -6.05 -21.90 11.00
C GLU A 364 -5.25 -21.54 9.74
N TRP A 365 -4.05 -22.11 9.58
CA TRP A 365 -3.20 -21.90 8.40
C TRP A 365 -3.80 -22.53 7.15
N THR A 366 -4.13 -23.83 7.17
CA THR A 366 -4.63 -24.51 5.96
C THR A 366 -6.01 -24.06 5.50
N SER A 367 -6.78 -23.42 6.38
CA SER A 367 -8.06 -22.81 6.02
C SER A 367 -7.92 -21.43 5.37
N ARG A 368 -6.80 -20.72 5.57
CA ARG A 368 -6.58 -19.35 5.05
C ARG A 368 -5.47 -19.24 4.03
N GLN A 369 -4.65 -20.27 3.83
CA GLN A 369 -3.52 -20.26 2.90
C GLN A 369 -3.86 -19.69 1.52
N HIS A 370 -4.98 -20.13 0.94
CA HIS A 370 -5.44 -19.70 -0.39
C HIS A 370 -5.85 -18.22 -0.49
N LEU A 371 -5.90 -17.52 0.64
CA LEU A 371 -6.23 -16.09 0.74
C LEU A 371 -4.99 -15.25 1.05
N PHE A 372 -3.83 -15.86 1.32
CA PHE A 372 -2.63 -15.09 1.61
C PHE A 372 -2.22 -14.27 0.39
N TYR A 373 -1.87 -13.02 0.64
CA TYR A 373 -1.37 -12.08 -0.36
C TYR A 373 0.12 -11.79 -0.11
N GLY A 374 0.78 -11.18 -1.08
CA GLY A 374 2.21 -10.88 -1.02
C GLY A 374 3.08 -11.89 -1.74
N GLN A 375 3.94 -11.40 -2.64
CA GLN A 375 4.81 -12.26 -3.43
C GLN A 375 5.82 -13.01 -2.55
N TYR A 376 6.42 -12.32 -1.58
CA TYR A 376 7.40 -12.91 -0.69
C TYR A 376 6.74 -13.85 0.34
N GLU A 377 5.69 -13.39 1.00
CA GLU A 377 4.88 -14.13 1.96
C GLU A 377 4.34 -15.42 1.33
N GLY A 378 3.86 -15.35 0.09
CA GLY A 378 3.42 -16.49 -0.70
C GLY A 378 4.52 -17.52 -0.93
N LYS A 379 5.75 -17.09 -1.27
CA LYS A 379 6.91 -17.99 -1.44
C LYS A 379 7.30 -18.68 -0.13
N VAL A 380 7.43 -17.92 0.95
CA VAL A 380 7.79 -18.45 2.28
C VAL A 380 6.76 -19.48 2.72
N SER A 381 5.47 -19.13 2.67
CA SER A 381 4.39 -20.04 3.07
C SER A 381 4.33 -21.31 2.21
N SER A 382 4.41 -21.16 0.89
CA SER A 382 4.34 -22.28 -0.06
C SER A 382 5.49 -23.28 0.15
N VAL A 383 6.71 -22.79 0.30
CA VAL A 383 7.89 -23.63 0.54
C VAL A 383 7.86 -24.24 1.94
N ALA A 384 7.35 -23.53 2.95
CA ALA A 384 7.14 -24.08 4.28
C ALA A 384 6.17 -25.27 4.27
N LEU A 385 5.06 -25.15 3.54
CA LEU A 385 4.09 -26.23 3.34
C LEU A 385 4.72 -27.44 2.61
N CYS A 386 5.55 -27.20 1.60
CA CYS A 386 6.32 -28.26 0.93
C CYS A 386 7.23 -29.02 1.91
N LYS A 387 7.97 -28.28 2.75
CA LYS A 387 8.85 -28.87 3.78
C LYS A 387 8.07 -29.67 4.83
N LEU A 388 6.93 -29.16 5.29
CA LEU A 388 6.07 -29.87 6.23
C LEU A 388 5.53 -31.18 5.64
N LEU A 389 5.11 -31.16 4.37
CA LEU A 389 4.66 -32.36 3.66
C LEU A 389 5.79 -33.38 3.51
N GLN A 390 6.96 -32.93 3.06
CA GLN A 390 8.13 -33.79 2.88
C GLN A 390 8.60 -34.40 4.21
N HIS A 391 8.65 -33.61 5.28
CA HIS A 391 9.04 -34.06 6.62
C HIS A 391 8.05 -35.08 7.17
N GLY A 392 6.74 -34.78 7.11
CA GLY A 392 5.69 -35.66 7.61
C GLY A 392 5.67 -37.06 6.97
N ILE A 393 6.18 -37.17 5.74
CA ILE A 393 6.26 -38.44 5.00
C ILE A 393 7.61 -39.12 5.19
N THR A 394 8.71 -38.37 5.04
CA THR A 394 10.07 -38.93 5.10
C THR A 394 10.43 -39.41 6.51
N ALA A 395 9.99 -38.68 7.54
CA ALA A 395 10.25 -39.00 8.94
C ALA A 395 9.14 -39.86 9.60
N ASP A 396 8.08 -40.20 8.86
CA ASP A 396 6.85 -40.84 9.37
C ASP A 396 6.28 -40.11 10.62
N ASP A 397 6.24 -38.78 10.58
CA ASP A 397 5.88 -37.96 11.75
C ASP A 397 4.38 -38.00 12.04
N ARG A 398 4.01 -38.82 13.04
CA ARG A 398 2.63 -38.99 13.50
C ARG A 398 1.99 -37.70 13.99
N ARG A 399 2.78 -36.74 14.49
CA ARG A 399 2.29 -35.44 14.97
C ARG A 399 1.59 -34.67 13.84
N LEU A 400 2.04 -34.86 12.60
CA LEU A 400 1.43 -34.24 11.40
C LEU A 400 0.41 -35.16 10.72
N GLN A 401 0.69 -36.46 10.63
CA GLN A 401 -0.18 -37.41 9.92
C GLN A 401 -1.55 -37.60 10.59
N ASP A 402 -1.60 -37.58 11.93
CA ASP A 402 -2.82 -37.86 12.69
C ASP A 402 -3.78 -36.66 12.74
N ILE A 403 -3.32 -35.46 12.35
CA ILE A 403 -4.14 -34.25 12.31
C ILE A 403 -5.13 -34.33 11.15
N ARG A 404 -6.38 -33.93 11.42
CA ARG A 404 -7.44 -33.82 10.41
C ARG A 404 -7.99 -32.40 10.37
N VAL A 405 -8.18 -31.88 9.16
CA VAL A 405 -8.61 -30.49 8.90
C VAL A 405 -9.74 -30.44 7.88
N LYS A 406 -10.39 -29.27 7.79
CA LYS A 406 -11.42 -29.01 6.79
C LYS A 406 -10.81 -29.10 5.38
N GLY A 407 -11.43 -29.91 4.53
CA GLY A 407 -11.00 -30.14 3.15
C GLY A 407 -11.65 -29.16 2.19
N GLU A 408 -12.68 -29.63 1.52
CA GLU A 408 -13.46 -28.94 0.48
C GLU A 408 -14.94 -28.87 0.88
N GLU A 409 -15.62 -27.83 0.42
CA GLU A 409 -17.06 -27.72 0.54
C GLU A 409 -17.76 -28.67 -0.45
N LEU A 410 -18.74 -29.42 0.05
CA LEU A 410 -19.55 -30.34 -0.74
C LEU A 410 -20.68 -29.56 -1.43
N HIS A 411 -20.51 -29.29 -2.72
CA HIS A 411 -21.51 -28.65 -3.56
C HIS A 411 -22.54 -29.67 -4.06
N SER A 412 -23.83 -29.30 -4.05
CA SER A 412 -24.85 -30.05 -4.79
C SER A 412 -24.91 -29.53 -6.23
N PRO A 413 -24.66 -30.36 -7.26
CA PRO A 413 -24.54 -29.90 -8.65
C PRO A 413 -25.82 -29.27 -9.22
N ASP A 414 -26.98 -29.52 -8.59
CA ASP A 414 -28.28 -28.96 -9.00
C ASP A 414 -28.60 -27.60 -8.34
N GLU A 415 -27.73 -27.08 -7.48
CA GLU A 415 -27.96 -25.83 -6.76
C GLU A 415 -27.31 -24.66 -7.52
N GLY A 416 -28.11 -23.84 -8.21
CA GLY A 416 -27.66 -22.56 -8.77
C GLY A 416 -27.21 -21.56 -7.69
N VAL A 417 -26.87 -20.32 -8.06
CA VAL A 417 -26.27 -19.28 -7.17
C VAL A 417 -26.68 -19.40 -5.70
N ARG A 418 -25.71 -19.70 -4.84
CA ARG A 418 -25.89 -19.91 -3.39
C ARG A 418 -25.84 -18.56 -2.69
N THR A 419 -26.99 -18.11 -2.19
CA THR A 419 -27.09 -16.87 -1.40
C THR A 419 -26.89 -17.17 0.09
N ARG A 420 -26.52 -16.15 0.89
CA ARG A 420 -26.38 -16.26 2.35
C ARG A 420 -27.63 -16.88 3.04
N SER A 421 -28.82 -16.64 2.49
CA SER A 421 -30.08 -17.24 2.97
C SER A 421 -30.21 -18.74 2.66
N LYS A 422 -29.63 -19.22 1.56
CA LYS A 422 -29.62 -20.64 1.20
C LYS A 422 -28.62 -21.42 2.05
N SER A 423 -27.43 -20.86 2.30
CA SER A 423 -26.42 -21.48 3.19
C SER A 423 -26.86 -21.53 4.66
N ALA A 424 -27.66 -20.55 5.13
CA ALA A 424 -28.27 -20.62 6.46
C ALA A 424 -29.32 -21.75 6.57
N LYS A 425 -30.02 -22.08 5.48
CA LYS A 425 -31.07 -23.10 5.44
C LYS A 425 -30.53 -24.51 5.21
N ASN A 426 -29.46 -24.63 4.43
CA ASN A 426 -28.66 -25.84 4.25
C ASN A 426 -27.21 -25.53 4.66
N PRO A 427 -26.82 -25.82 5.92
CA PRO A 427 -25.48 -25.50 6.40
C PRO A 427 -24.42 -26.20 5.54
N GLU A 428 -23.32 -25.49 5.32
CA GLU A 428 -22.19 -25.93 4.51
C GLU A 428 -21.62 -27.24 5.06
N ARG A 429 -21.49 -28.24 4.19
CA ARG A 429 -20.90 -29.53 4.55
C ARG A 429 -19.50 -29.56 4.02
N TRP A 430 -18.54 -29.58 4.92
CA TRP A 430 -17.12 -29.66 4.59
C TRP A 430 -16.62 -31.10 4.73
N THR A 431 -15.76 -31.54 3.83
CA THR A 431 -15.03 -32.79 4.01
C THR A 431 -14.02 -32.65 5.15
N ASN A 432 -13.70 -33.77 5.82
CA ASN A 432 -12.68 -33.82 6.87
C ASN A 432 -11.56 -34.78 6.45
N ILE A 433 -10.41 -34.24 6.08
CA ILE A 433 -9.31 -34.96 5.43
C ILE A 433 -8.03 -34.89 6.27
N PRO A 434 -7.08 -35.83 6.07
CA PRO A 434 -5.76 -35.75 6.71
C PRO A 434 -5.04 -34.45 6.35
N LEU A 435 -4.29 -33.89 7.31
CA LEU A 435 -3.57 -32.63 7.14
C LEU A 435 -2.66 -32.64 5.90
N LEU A 436 -1.84 -33.68 5.75
CA LEU A 436 -0.90 -33.78 4.63
C LEU A 436 -1.61 -33.77 3.28
N VAL A 437 -2.82 -34.33 3.20
CA VAL A 437 -3.64 -34.30 1.98
C VAL A 437 -4.11 -32.87 1.70
N LYS A 438 -4.56 -32.13 2.71
CA LYS A 438 -4.93 -30.72 2.55
C LYS A 438 -3.73 -29.88 2.12
N ILE A 439 -2.55 -30.12 2.69
CA ILE A 439 -1.30 -29.43 2.32
C ILE A 439 -0.98 -29.67 0.84
N LEU A 440 -1.06 -30.91 0.35
CA LEU A 440 -0.85 -31.19 -1.07
C LEU A 440 -1.81 -30.40 -1.97
N LYS A 441 -3.10 -30.34 -1.61
CA LYS A 441 -4.11 -29.57 -2.36
C LYS A 441 -3.77 -28.07 -2.40
N LEU A 442 -3.30 -27.52 -1.28
CA LEU A 442 -2.87 -26.12 -1.21
C LEU A 442 -1.64 -25.86 -2.10
N ILE A 443 -0.64 -26.74 -2.06
CA ILE A 443 0.55 -26.65 -2.94
C ILE A 443 0.15 -26.65 -4.42
N ILE A 444 -0.81 -27.50 -4.81
CA ILE A 444 -1.35 -27.54 -6.18
C ILE A 444 -2.09 -26.24 -6.52
N ASN A 445 -2.87 -25.70 -5.58
CA ASN A 445 -3.54 -24.41 -5.74
C ASN A 445 -2.54 -23.27 -5.95
N GLU A 446 -1.48 -23.20 -5.16
CA GLU A 446 -0.42 -22.20 -5.32
C GLU A 446 0.26 -22.30 -6.69
N LEU A 447 0.55 -23.52 -7.16
CA LEU A 447 1.08 -23.71 -8.50
C LEU A 447 0.10 -23.18 -9.57
N SER A 448 -1.19 -23.46 -9.42
CA SER A 448 -2.23 -22.94 -10.32
C SER A 448 -2.24 -21.41 -10.36
N SER A 449 -2.26 -20.76 -9.19
CA SER A 449 -2.26 -19.30 -9.07
C SER A 449 -1.01 -18.69 -9.70
N VAL A 450 0.17 -19.27 -9.45
CA VAL A 450 1.43 -18.79 -10.03
C VAL A 450 1.47 -18.98 -11.55
N MET A 451 0.98 -20.11 -12.06
CA MET A 451 0.88 -20.35 -13.51
C MET A 451 -0.05 -19.33 -14.19
N GLU A 452 -1.20 -19.03 -13.57
CA GLU A 452 -2.14 -18.02 -14.07
C GLU A 452 -1.52 -16.62 -14.07
N ALA A 453 -0.87 -16.22 -12.96
CA ALA A 453 -0.18 -14.93 -12.85
C ALA A 453 0.98 -14.78 -13.86
N ASN A 454 1.72 -15.85 -14.13
CA ASN A 454 2.79 -15.86 -15.13
C ASN A 454 2.24 -15.83 -16.57
N ALA A 455 1.15 -16.54 -16.84
CA ALA A 455 0.49 -16.53 -18.15
C ALA A 455 -0.11 -15.14 -18.46
N ALA A 456 -0.72 -14.47 -17.47
CA ALA A 456 -1.23 -13.11 -17.61
C ALA A 456 -0.10 -12.12 -17.95
N ARG A 457 1.05 -12.22 -17.27
CA ARG A 457 2.24 -11.40 -17.56
C ARG A 457 2.83 -11.63 -18.96
N GLN A 458 2.77 -12.86 -19.47
CA GLN A 458 3.22 -13.19 -20.83
C GLN A 458 2.23 -12.80 -21.92
N ALA A 459 0.93 -12.76 -21.60
CA ALA A 459 -0.14 -12.35 -22.51
C ALA A 459 -0.29 -10.83 -22.62
N ALA A 460 0.24 -10.06 -21.66
CA ALA A 460 0.30 -8.61 -21.75
C ALA A 460 1.23 -8.19 -22.91
N PRO A 461 0.74 -7.44 -23.91
CA PRO A 461 1.59 -6.95 -24.98
C PRO A 461 2.69 -6.07 -24.39
N ALA A 462 3.94 -6.31 -24.80
CA ALA A 462 5.15 -5.61 -24.36
C ALA A 462 5.22 -4.10 -24.75
N GLU A 463 4.08 -3.46 -25.00
CA GLU A 463 3.94 -2.06 -25.42
C GLU A 463 3.29 -1.17 -24.35
N TRP A 464 3.39 -1.54 -23.08
CA TRP A 464 3.13 -0.62 -21.97
C TRP A 464 4.45 -0.31 -21.27
N ASN A 465 5.31 0.43 -21.97
CA ASN A 465 6.35 1.19 -21.29
C ASN A 465 5.62 2.09 -20.27
N GLN A 466 5.90 1.90 -18.98
CA GLN A 466 5.32 2.67 -17.87
C GLN A 466 5.59 4.19 -17.94
N ASP A 467 6.34 4.66 -18.93
CA ASP A 467 6.73 6.06 -19.11
C ASP A 467 5.69 6.94 -19.84
N ASP A 468 4.57 6.39 -20.33
CA ASP A 468 3.54 7.14 -21.07
C ASP A 468 2.16 7.19 -20.34
N ALA A 469 2.11 6.84 -19.06
CA ALA A 469 0.89 6.84 -18.24
C ALA A 469 0.49 8.23 -17.68
N ASN A 470 0.77 9.34 -18.39
CA ASN A 470 0.45 10.68 -17.88
C ASN A 470 -0.21 11.63 -18.89
N ASP A 471 -0.75 11.13 -20.00
CA ASP A 471 -1.31 11.99 -21.07
C ASP A 471 -2.70 11.53 -21.59
N MET A 472 -3.60 11.00 -20.73
CA MET A 472 -5.01 10.74 -21.13
C MET A 472 -6.03 10.97 -19.99
N TRP A 473 -6.01 12.15 -19.38
CA TRP A 473 -7.20 12.72 -18.72
C TRP A 473 -7.64 13.92 -19.54
N GLU A 474 -8.26 13.69 -20.70
CA GLU A 474 -9.16 14.69 -21.28
C GLU A 474 -10.49 14.54 -20.54
N ASP A 475 -10.85 15.56 -19.78
CA ASP A 475 -12.16 15.76 -19.15
C ASP A 475 -13.27 15.45 -20.17
N GLN A 476 -13.88 14.27 -20.07
CA GLN A 476 -15.23 14.06 -20.58
C GLN A 476 -16.15 14.36 -19.41
N ASP A 477 -16.66 15.60 -19.42
CA ASP A 477 -17.83 15.99 -18.63
C ASP A 477 -18.97 15.00 -18.94
N GLU A 478 -19.20 14.04 -18.05
CA GLU A 478 -20.43 13.26 -18.02
C GLU A 478 -21.56 14.22 -17.60
N GLU A 479 -22.28 14.75 -18.59
CA GLU A 479 -23.59 15.36 -18.35
C GLU A 479 -24.55 14.27 -17.86
N ASP A 480 -25.06 14.45 -16.64
CA ASP A 480 -26.08 13.61 -16.01
C ASP A 480 -27.32 13.42 -16.93
N GLU A 481 -27.41 12.28 -17.60
CA GLU A 481 -28.66 11.82 -18.22
C GLU A 481 -29.56 11.18 -17.16
N GLU A 482 -30.44 11.99 -16.57
CA GLU A 482 -31.62 11.49 -15.85
C GLU A 482 -32.57 10.79 -16.84
N GLU A 483 -32.65 9.45 -16.78
CA GLU A 483 -33.68 8.67 -17.46
C GLU A 483 -35.08 8.98 -16.88
N GLU A 484 -35.85 9.86 -17.53
CA GLU A 484 -37.29 9.97 -17.33
C GLU A 484 -38.03 9.17 -18.43
N ASP A 485 -38.61 8.04 -18.02
CA ASP A 485 -39.28 7.08 -18.88
C ASP A 485 -40.61 7.64 -19.44
N GLY A 486 -40.63 7.88 -20.75
CA GLY A 486 -41.79 7.71 -21.62
C GLY A 486 -42.83 8.83 -21.67
N LEU A 487 -42.90 9.54 -22.81
CA LEU A 487 -44.16 9.83 -23.54
C LEU A 487 -43.88 10.52 -24.91
N ALA A 488 -44.22 9.81 -25.99
CA ALA A 488 -44.57 10.23 -27.35
C ALA A 488 -44.07 11.59 -27.88
N GLY A 489 -43.17 11.53 -28.87
CA GLY A 489 -42.57 12.69 -29.52
C GLY A 489 -43.49 13.58 -30.35
N GLN A 490 -43.10 14.84 -30.45
CA GLN A 490 -43.48 15.83 -31.47
C GLN A 490 -42.31 16.82 -31.63
N LEU A 491 -41.81 16.98 -32.86
CA LEU A 491 -40.66 17.83 -33.18
C LEU A 491 -41.05 19.31 -33.16
N LEU A 492 -40.13 20.15 -32.65
CA LEU A 492 -40.26 21.61 -32.48
C LEU A 492 -40.45 22.39 -33.80
N SER A 493 -40.40 21.72 -34.96
CA SER A 493 -40.72 22.27 -36.28
C SER A 493 -42.22 22.43 -36.53
N ASP A 494 -43.05 21.66 -35.82
CA ASP A 494 -44.51 21.65 -36.04
C ASP A 494 -45.26 22.73 -35.22
N ILE A 495 -44.58 23.36 -34.27
CA ILE A 495 -45.15 24.38 -33.35
C ILE A 495 -45.06 25.81 -33.93
N LEU A 496 -44.25 26.04 -34.97
CA LEU A 496 -44.09 27.36 -35.59
C LEU A 496 -45.01 27.62 -36.79
N ALA A 497 -45.86 26.66 -37.15
CA ALA A 497 -46.65 26.71 -38.38
C ALA A 497 -48.16 26.90 -38.20
N THR A 498 -48.70 27.39 -37.08
CA THR A 498 -50.10 27.84 -37.04
C THR A 498 -50.36 28.89 -35.96
N SER A 499 -50.13 30.16 -36.30
CA SER A 499 -50.81 31.29 -35.65
C SER A 499 -51.86 31.81 -36.61
N LYS A 500 -53.16 31.61 -36.30
CA LYS A 500 -54.25 32.56 -36.61
C LYS A 500 -55.66 32.08 -36.19
N TYR A 501 -56.35 32.97 -35.45
CA TYR A 501 -57.78 33.04 -35.11
C TYR A 501 -58.30 31.90 -34.20
N GLY A 502 -59.15 32.07 -33.20
CA GLY A 502 -60.04 33.14 -32.78
C GLY A 502 -61.26 32.49 -32.09
N GLU A 503 -61.71 33.07 -30.98
CA GLU A 503 -63.06 32.94 -30.37
C GLU A 503 -63.46 31.73 -29.48
N CYS A 504 -63.60 32.09 -28.20
CA CYS A 504 -64.56 31.74 -27.15
C CYS A 504 -65.85 30.96 -27.51
N GLY A 505 -66.24 29.99 -26.66
CA GLY A 505 -67.60 29.45 -26.63
C GLY A 505 -67.92 28.37 -25.57
N ARG A 506 -68.35 28.82 -24.37
CA ARG A 506 -69.36 28.24 -23.41
C ARG A 506 -69.44 26.71 -23.09
N GLN A 507 -69.20 26.38 -21.81
CA GLN A 507 -70.03 25.67 -20.77
C GLN A 507 -71.23 24.75 -21.17
N PRO A 508 -71.83 23.94 -20.25
CA PRO A 508 -71.30 23.10 -19.13
C PRO A 508 -72.11 21.78 -18.88
N GLY A 509 -71.74 20.99 -17.86
CA GLY A 509 -72.63 20.07 -17.10
C GLY A 509 -72.11 18.63 -16.98
N THR A 510 -72.33 17.82 -15.93
CA THR A 510 -73.09 17.93 -14.66
C THR A 510 -72.85 16.65 -13.83
N ARG A 511 -72.82 16.78 -12.49
CA ARG A 511 -73.26 15.81 -11.42
C ARG A 511 -72.50 14.46 -11.31
N GLY A 512 -72.27 13.88 -10.13
CA GLY A 512 -72.67 14.16 -8.74
C GLY A 512 -71.98 13.16 -7.78
N ALA A 513 -71.70 13.59 -6.54
CA ALA A 513 -72.28 13.08 -5.28
C ALA A 513 -71.82 11.65 -4.86
N ARG A 514 -71.23 11.39 -3.68
CA ARG A 514 -71.79 11.49 -2.31
C ARG A 514 -70.70 11.07 -1.30
N ARG A 515 -70.50 11.83 -0.20
CA ARG A 515 -70.87 11.54 1.23
C ARG A 515 -70.09 10.35 1.84
N ARG A 516 -69.58 10.32 3.07
CA ARG A 516 -69.71 10.99 4.41
C ARG A 516 -68.50 10.42 5.22
N GLY A 517 -67.99 10.91 6.34
CA GLY A 517 -68.41 11.90 7.32
C GLY A 517 -67.39 11.89 8.48
N CYS A 518 -67.26 13.07 9.10
CA CYS A 518 -66.52 13.47 10.31
C CYS A 518 -67.06 12.75 11.59
N PRO A 519 -66.71 13.07 12.88
CA PRO A 519 -65.90 14.21 13.41
C PRO A 519 -65.12 14.06 14.76
N ARG A 520 -64.27 15.07 15.09
CA ARG A 520 -64.08 15.81 16.40
C ARG A 520 -63.60 15.04 17.68
N ARG A 521 -62.93 15.58 18.72
CA ARG A 521 -62.61 16.95 19.25
C ARG A 521 -61.61 16.86 20.44
N ALA A 522 -60.76 17.89 20.62
CA ALA A 522 -60.35 18.64 21.84
C ALA A 522 -59.57 18.01 23.06
N ALA A 523 -58.31 18.44 23.22
CA ALA A 523 -57.56 19.08 24.37
C ALA A 523 -58.05 19.04 25.85
N PRO A 524 -57.28 19.48 26.89
CA PRO A 524 -55.80 19.66 27.12
C PRO A 524 -55.28 19.16 28.52
N GLY A 525 -53.96 19.28 28.83
CA GLY A 525 -53.48 19.54 30.22
C GLY A 525 -52.23 18.79 30.76
N LEU A 526 -51.09 19.50 30.81
CA LEU A 526 -50.09 19.68 31.91
C LEU A 526 -49.53 18.51 32.78
N LEU A 527 -48.18 18.57 32.94
CA LEU A 527 -47.29 18.19 34.07
C LEU A 527 -46.57 16.81 34.06
N CYS A 528 -45.22 16.88 34.01
CA CYS A 528 -44.19 15.86 34.29
C CYS A 528 -43.95 15.65 35.81
N PRO A 529 -42.98 14.83 36.28
CA PRO A 529 -42.49 13.49 35.87
C PRO A 529 -42.38 12.49 37.07
N LEU A 530 -42.11 11.20 36.81
CA LEU A 530 -41.10 10.32 37.48
C LEU A 530 -41.39 8.81 37.31
N SER A 531 -40.37 8.10 36.83
CA SER A 531 -39.92 6.71 37.11
C SER A 531 -40.92 5.56 37.34
N SER A 532 -40.92 4.57 36.45
CA SER A 532 -40.51 3.16 36.72
C SER A 532 -41.08 2.19 35.67
N ALA A 533 -40.32 1.14 35.38
CA ALA A 533 -40.38 0.32 34.17
C ALA A 533 -41.46 -0.79 34.18
N SER A 534 -42.04 -1.09 33.00
CA SER A 534 -42.14 -2.45 32.43
C SER A 534 -42.80 -2.49 31.05
N GLN A 535 -42.05 -3.10 30.11
CA GLN A 535 -42.44 -3.97 28.98
C GLN A 535 -43.38 -3.51 27.83
N VAL A 536 -43.00 -4.02 26.65
CA VAL A 536 -43.76 -4.31 25.41
C VAL A 536 -43.81 -3.23 24.31
N THR A 537 -42.85 -3.38 23.38
CA THR A 537 -43.03 -3.61 21.93
C THR A 537 -44.22 -2.97 21.20
N LEU A 538 -43.95 -2.02 20.30
CA LEU A 538 -44.70 -1.76 19.04
C LEU A 538 -43.76 -1.03 18.02
N PRO A 539 -44.09 -1.02 16.71
CA PRO A 539 -43.14 -1.14 15.60
C PRO A 539 -42.73 0.20 14.95
N HIS A 540 -41.55 0.19 14.32
CA HIS A 540 -41.01 1.27 13.49
C HIS A 540 -41.78 1.43 12.16
N PRO A 541 -42.10 2.67 11.74
CA PRO A 541 -42.45 2.96 10.35
C PRO A 541 -41.18 3.07 9.49
N GLY A 542 -41.28 2.53 8.28
CA GLY A 542 -40.18 2.31 7.34
C GLY A 542 -39.45 3.58 6.91
N LEU A 543 -38.11 3.49 6.99
CA LEU A 543 -37.18 4.27 6.20
C LEU A 543 -36.73 3.37 5.04
N LEU A 544 -36.97 3.85 3.82
CA LEU A 544 -36.41 3.31 2.59
C LEU A 544 -34.89 3.42 2.66
N LEU A 545 -34.21 2.27 2.74
CA LEU A 545 -32.77 2.15 2.54
C LEU A 545 -32.46 2.09 1.04
N PRO A 546 -31.40 2.77 0.55
CA PRO A 546 -30.92 2.58 -0.81
C PRO A 546 -30.30 1.19 -0.98
N ARG A 547 -30.35 0.67 -2.21
CA ARG A 547 -29.78 -0.62 -2.62
C ARG A 547 -28.25 -0.65 -2.45
N PRO A 548 -27.63 -1.82 -2.20
CA PRO A 548 -26.18 -1.93 -2.06
C PRO A 548 -25.53 -1.85 -3.45
N GLY A 549 -24.87 -0.72 -3.73
CA GLY A 549 -23.84 -0.62 -4.76
C GLY A 549 -22.58 -1.37 -4.29
N ARG A 550 -21.83 -1.93 -5.24
CA ARG A 550 -20.56 -2.63 -5.05
C ARG A 550 -19.64 -1.84 -4.12
N VAL A 551 -19.19 -2.50 -3.05
CA VAL A 551 -17.98 -2.10 -2.33
C VAL A 551 -16.82 -2.72 -3.12
N SER A 552 -16.16 -1.91 -3.93
CA SER A 552 -14.91 -2.25 -4.64
C SER A 552 -14.15 -0.93 -4.78
N ALA A 553 -13.50 -0.51 -3.70
CA ALA A 553 -12.62 0.68 -3.70
C ALA A 553 -11.64 0.74 -2.50
N GLU A 554 -11.71 -0.17 -1.52
CA GLU A 554 -10.84 -0.12 -0.33
C GLU A 554 -9.80 -1.25 -0.25
N GLU A 555 -9.76 -2.19 -1.20
CA GLU A 555 -8.80 -3.31 -1.19
C GLU A 555 -7.52 -3.07 -2.02
N ASP A 556 -7.51 -2.09 -2.93
CA ASP A 556 -6.39 -1.87 -3.87
C ASP A 556 -5.21 -1.07 -3.26
N TYR A 557 -5.26 -0.69 -1.98
CA TYR A 557 -4.22 0.14 -1.34
C TYR A 557 -3.11 -0.64 -0.61
N TYR A 558 -3.15 -1.99 -0.61
CA TYR A 558 -2.25 -2.81 0.20
C TYR A 558 -1.28 -3.71 -0.60
N GLU A 559 -1.37 -3.77 -1.93
CA GLU A 559 -0.52 -4.67 -2.73
C GLU A 559 0.88 -4.09 -3.05
N ASP A 560 1.05 -2.76 -3.13
CA ASP A 560 2.30 -2.14 -3.57
C ASP A 560 3.39 -2.04 -2.48
N ASP A 561 3.04 -2.07 -1.18
CA ASP A 561 4.02 -1.83 -0.09
C ASP A 561 4.97 -3.02 0.19
N GLU A 562 4.68 -4.22 -0.33
CA GLU A 562 5.46 -5.44 -0.04
C GLU A 562 6.61 -5.70 -1.03
N GLU A 563 6.59 -5.11 -2.23
CA GLU A 563 7.67 -5.27 -3.21
C GLU A 563 8.99 -4.59 -2.78
N ASP A 564 8.92 -3.66 -1.81
CA ASP A 564 10.04 -2.83 -1.36
C ASP A 564 10.60 -3.16 0.06
N ASP A 565 10.15 -4.22 0.74
CA ASP A 565 10.69 -4.55 2.08
C ASP A 565 12.17 -4.99 1.98
N PRO A 566 13.12 -4.20 2.51
CA PRO A 566 14.54 -4.51 2.40
C PRO A 566 14.93 -5.80 3.11
N ASP A 567 14.18 -6.22 4.14
CA ASP A 567 14.46 -7.48 4.84
C ASP A 567 14.08 -8.67 3.95
N ALA A 568 12.95 -8.59 3.25
CA ALA A 568 12.49 -9.64 2.31
C ALA A 568 13.45 -9.79 1.13
N LEU A 569 13.91 -8.68 0.55
CA LEU A 569 14.87 -8.66 -0.58
C LEU A 569 16.21 -9.36 -0.26
N THR A 570 16.58 -9.43 1.03
CA THR A 570 17.80 -10.12 1.46
C THR A 570 17.63 -11.61 1.72
N ASP A 571 16.39 -12.11 1.80
CA ASP A 571 16.11 -13.54 2.01
C ASP A 571 16.31 -14.32 0.69
N PRO A 572 17.08 -15.42 0.69
CA PRO A 572 17.27 -16.26 -0.51
C PRO A 572 15.96 -16.78 -1.13
N LEU A 573 14.89 -16.95 -0.34
CA LEU A 573 13.57 -17.36 -0.83
C LEU A 573 12.93 -16.30 -1.73
N TYR A 574 13.28 -15.03 -1.59
CA TYR A 574 12.76 -13.96 -2.44
C TYR A 574 13.16 -14.18 -3.91
N GLN A 575 14.38 -14.66 -4.18
CA GLN A 575 14.86 -14.91 -5.54
C GLN A 575 14.40 -16.26 -6.12
N LEU A 576 13.69 -17.08 -5.35
CA LEU A 576 13.22 -18.39 -5.80
C LEU A 576 12.16 -18.22 -6.91
N ASP A 577 12.33 -18.94 -8.03
CA ASP A 577 11.24 -19.18 -8.98
C ASP A 577 10.26 -20.17 -8.36
N LEU A 578 9.14 -19.64 -7.86
CA LEU A 578 8.14 -20.44 -7.17
C LEU A 578 7.50 -21.46 -8.11
N GLN A 579 7.27 -21.13 -9.38
CA GLN A 579 6.65 -22.07 -10.33
C GLN A 579 7.57 -23.26 -10.56
N ALA A 580 8.85 -23.01 -10.82
CA ALA A 580 9.84 -24.06 -11.03
C ALA A 580 9.99 -24.95 -9.78
N TYR A 581 10.11 -24.33 -8.60
CA TYR A 581 10.24 -25.06 -7.34
C TYR A 581 9.03 -25.97 -7.05
N LEU A 582 7.81 -25.45 -7.18
CA LEU A 582 6.59 -26.22 -6.92
C LEU A 582 6.40 -27.34 -7.95
N THR A 583 6.74 -27.07 -9.21
CA THR A 583 6.71 -28.08 -10.28
C THR A 583 7.66 -29.23 -9.97
N ASP A 584 8.91 -28.93 -9.64
CA ASP A 584 9.92 -29.94 -9.29
C ASP A 584 9.51 -30.73 -8.05
N PHE A 585 9.00 -30.06 -7.02
CA PHE A 585 8.51 -30.68 -5.80
C PHE A 585 7.38 -31.67 -6.08
N LEU A 586 6.35 -31.26 -6.84
CA LEU A 586 5.20 -32.11 -7.16
C LEU A 586 5.59 -33.30 -8.05
N CYS A 587 6.47 -33.09 -9.02
CA CYS A 587 7.01 -34.16 -9.87
C CYS A 587 7.76 -35.22 -9.06
N GLN A 588 8.59 -34.79 -8.11
CA GLN A 588 9.29 -35.71 -7.20
C GLN A 588 8.32 -36.40 -6.23
N PHE A 589 7.33 -35.66 -5.74
CA PHE A 589 6.32 -36.18 -4.81
C PHE A 589 5.46 -37.27 -5.45
N ALA A 590 5.03 -37.08 -6.69
CA ALA A 590 4.19 -38.03 -7.41
C ALA A 590 4.86 -39.39 -7.66
N GLN A 591 6.20 -39.44 -7.64
CA GLN A 591 6.97 -40.67 -7.78
C GLN A 591 7.06 -41.47 -6.48
N GLN A 592 6.67 -40.90 -5.34
CA GLN A 592 6.73 -41.59 -4.05
C GLN A 592 5.59 -42.62 -3.91
N PRO A 593 5.82 -43.77 -3.25
CA PRO A 593 4.81 -44.82 -3.11
C PRO A 593 3.53 -44.36 -2.40
N CYS A 594 3.65 -43.39 -1.48
CA CYS A 594 2.53 -42.85 -0.73
C CYS A 594 1.56 -42.07 -1.64
N TYR A 595 2.01 -41.53 -2.77
CA TYR A 595 1.19 -40.70 -3.66
C TYR A 595 -0.08 -41.39 -4.14
N VAL A 596 -0.08 -42.72 -4.28
CA VAL A 596 -1.29 -43.49 -4.64
C VAL A 596 -2.44 -43.19 -3.68
N MET A 597 -2.16 -43.09 -2.39
CA MET A 597 -3.17 -42.78 -1.36
C MET A 597 -3.59 -41.30 -1.41
N PHE A 598 -2.69 -40.39 -1.77
CA PHE A 598 -2.99 -38.96 -1.91
C PHE A 598 -3.83 -38.66 -3.15
N SER A 599 -3.50 -39.30 -4.28
CA SER A 599 -4.14 -39.06 -5.58
C SER A 599 -5.65 -39.36 -5.55
N GLY A 600 -6.12 -40.28 -4.70
CA GLY A 600 -7.53 -40.58 -4.53
C GLY A 600 -8.34 -39.42 -3.92
N HIS A 601 -7.68 -38.51 -3.21
CA HIS A 601 -8.32 -37.35 -2.59
C HIS A 601 -8.39 -36.11 -3.50
N LEU A 602 -7.71 -36.12 -4.63
CA LEU A 602 -7.66 -34.95 -5.52
C LEU A 602 -8.98 -34.77 -6.30
N ASN A 603 -9.42 -33.53 -6.46
CA ASN A 603 -10.57 -33.19 -7.31
C ASN A 603 -10.12 -33.03 -8.78
N ASP A 604 -11.08 -32.87 -9.69
CA ASP A 604 -10.78 -32.81 -11.13
C ASP A 604 -9.96 -31.58 -11.52
N SER A 605 -10.17 -30.42 -10.87
CA SER A 605 -9.36 -29.22 -11.12
C SER A 605 -7.90 -29.43 -10.72
N GLU A 606 -7.65 -29.99 -9.54
CA GLU A 606 -6.30 -30.28 -9.04
C GLU A 606 -5.58 -31.29 -9.95
N ARG A 607 -6.30 -32.33 -10.42
CA ARG A 607 -5.74 -33.29 -11.39
C ARG A 607 -5.36 -32.62 -12.71
N ARG A 608 -6.15 -31.65 -13.19
CA ARG A 608 -5.82 -30.91 -14.43
C ARG A 608 -4.56 -30.07 -14.28
N VAL A 609 -4.36 -29.43 -13.13
CA VAL A 609 -3.13 -28.68 -12.82
C VAL A 609 -1.93 -29.62 -12.85
N LEU A 610 -2.03 -30.80 -12.21
CA LEU A 610 -0.97 -31.81 -12.23
C LEU A 610 -0.70 -32.35 -13.65
N GLN A 611 -1.73 -32.56 -14.46
CA GLN A 611 -1.56 -32.97 -15.86
C GLN A 611 -0.82 -31.91 -16.68
N ALA A 612 -1.00 -30.62 -16.40
CA ALA A 612 -0.31 -29.53 -17.09
C ALA A 612 1.21 -29.56 -16.85
N ILE A 613 1.67 -30.14 -15.75
CA ILE A 613 3.10 -30.34 -15.44
C ILE A 613 3.58 -31.78 -15.70
N GLY A 614 2.74 -32.64 -16.28
CA GLY A 614 3.13 -33.99 -16.74
C GLY A 614 2.95 -35.12 -15.71
N ILE A 615 2.10 -34.94 -14.69
CA ILE A 615 1.79 -35.96 -13.65
C ILE A 615 0.47 -36.68 -13.94
#